data_AF-A0A1V5F9I7-F1
#
_entry.id   AF-A0A1V5F9I7-F1
#
_cell.length_a   1.000
_cell.length_b   1.000
_cell.length_c   1.000
_cell.angle_alpha   90.00
_cell.angle_beta   90.00
_cell.angle_gamma   90.00
#
_symmetry.space_group_name_H-M   'P 1'
#
loop_
_entity.id
_entity.type
_entity.pdbx_description
1 polymer ?
#
loop_
_entity_poly.entity_id
_entity_poly.type
_entity_poly.pdbx_seq_one_letter_code
_entity_poly.pdbx_strand_id
1 'polypeptide(L)'
;MSIVGFGLFYYLIEVVEMDEFSARNLLLMLMVLFENIHVANCRSETKSAFRMSLFSNPLLLGGVVLAQILHIAMLYLPFGQTLLQTAPISLSHWLLLLGLALSLLAAMELHKLTWKRRQSKA
;
A
#
# COMPACT_ATOMS: atom_id res chain seq x y z
N MET A 1 3.22 3.34 8.32
CA MET A 1 3.73 2.35 7.35
C MET A 1 4.81 1.47 7.97
N SER A 2 5.91 2.02 8.50
CA SER A 2 7.04 1.24 9.01
C SER A 2 6.68 0.23 10.11
N ILE A 3 5.81 0.60 11.05
CA ILE A 3 5.34 -0.32 12.10
C ILE A 3 4.59 -1.52 11.49
N VAL A 4 3.72 -1.28 10.51
CA VAL A 4 2.94 -2.36 9.85
C VAL A 4 3.85 -3.21 8.98
N GLY A 5 4.77 -2.60 8.23
CA GLY A 5 5.73 -3.32 7.39
C GLY A 5 6.68 -4.18 8.20
N PHE A 6 7.28 -3.64 9.27
CA PHE A 6 8.14 -4.40 10.18
C PHE A 6 7.35 -5.49 10.90
N GLY A 7 6.16 -5.18 11.40
CA GLY A 7 5.29 -6.16 12.07
C GLY A 7 4.91 -7.32 11.15
N LEU A 8 4.57 -7.04 9.89
CA LEU A 8 4.33 -8.08 8.89
C LEU A 8 5.59 -8.92 8.66
N PHE A 9 6.73 -8.27 8.42
CA PHE A 9 7.99 -8.98 8.14
C PHE A 9 8.40 -9.90 9.29
N TYR A 10 8.33 -9.39 10.54
CA TYR A 10 8.56 -10.17 11.75
C TYR A 10 7.60 -11.36 11.85
N TYR A 11 6.30 -11.13 11.64
CA TYR A 11 5.28 -12.18 11.70
C TYR A 11 5.53 -13.28 10.66
N LEU A 12 5.91 -12.91 9.43
CA LEU A 12 6.16 -13.88 8.36
C LEU A 12 7.37 -14.77 8.67
N ILE A 13 8.43 -14.22 9.27
CA ILE A 13 9.64 -14.99 9.61
C ILE A 13 9.44 -15.82 10.87
N GLU A 14 8.95 -15.21 11.96
CA GLU A 14 8.96 -15.84 13.29
C GLU A 14 7.74 -16.71 13.57
N VAL A 15 6.59 -16.43 12.94
CA VAL A 15 5.33 -17.14 13.23
C VAL A 15 4.91 -18.03 12.08
N VAL A 16 5.06 -17.55 10.84
CA VAL A 16 4.73 -18.33 9.64
C VAL A 16 5.91 -19.18 9.17
N GLU A 17 7.11 -18.95 9.72
CA GLU A 17 8.35 -19.66 9.38
C GLU A 17 8.67 -19.58 7.87
N MET A 18 8.33 -18.45 7.23
CA MET A 18 8.66 -18.22 5.82
C MET A 18 10.12 -17.85 5.65
N ASP A 19 10.69 -18.25 4.51
CA ASP A 19 12.03 -17.85 4.12
C ASP A 19 12.13 -16.32 3.91
N GLU A 20 13.33 -15.77 4.13
CA GLU A 20 13.58 -14.32 4.05
C GLU A 20 13.21 -13.76 2.67
N PHE A 21 13.48 -14.50 1.61
CA PHE A 21 13.21 -14.06 0.24
C PHE A 21 11.70 -13.90 0.01
N SER A 22 10.90 -14.90 0.38
CA SER A 22 9.44 -14.84 0.28
C SER A 22 8.85 -13.73 1.17
N ALA A 23 9.37 -13.56 2.39
CA ALA A 23 8.93 -12.50 3.29
C ALA A 23 9.24 -11.10 2.72
N ARG A 24 10.43 -10.91 2.12
CA ARG A 24 10.80 -9.66 1.43
C ARG A 24 9.96 -9.40 0.19
N ASN A 25 9.63 -10.44 -0.58
CA ASN A 25 8.76 -10.34 -1.75
C ASN A 25 7.35 -9.85 -1.37
N LEU A 26 6.77 -10.39 -0.28
CA LEU A 26 5.50 -9.91 0.26
C LEU A 26 5.59 -8.49 0.84
N LEU A 27 6.70 -8.16 1.51
CA LEU A 27 6.93 -6.82 2.04
C LEU A 27 7.03 -5.77 0.92
N LEU A 28 7.73 -6.07 -0.17
CA LEU A 28 7.81 -5.20 -1.35
C LEU A 28 6.41 -4.92 -1.92
N MET A 29 5.61 -5.97 -2.07
CA MET A 29 4.23 -5.86 -2.54
C MET A 29 3.38 -4.99 -1.61
N LEU A 30 3.54 -5.13 -0.28
CA LEU A 30 2.87 -4.26 0.69
C LEU A 30 3.25 -2.79 0.52
N MET A 31 4.53 -2.49 0.29
CA MET A 31 5.00 -1.12 0.10
C MET A 31 4.39 -0.49 -1.15
N VAL A 32 4.28 -1.22 -2.26
CA VAL A 32 3.61 -0.73 -3.47
C VAL A 32 2.13 -0.42 -3.22
N LEU A 33 1.41 -1.29 -2.50
CA LEU A 33 0.02 -1.04 -2.14
C LEU A 33 -0.13 0.16 -1.21
N PHE A 34 0.80 0.32 -0.27
CA PHE A 34 0.85 1.47 0.62
C PHE A 34 0.97 2.77 -0.17
N GLU A 35 1.90 2.88 -1.12
CA GLU A 35 2.06 4.09 -1.93
C GLU A 35 0.83 4.36 -2.78
N ASN A 36 0.25 3.32 -3.40
CA ASN A 36 -0.97 3.46 -4.19
C ASN A 36 -2.14 4.04 -3.39
N ILE A 37 -2.30 3.61 -2.14
CA ILE A 37 -3.31 4.15 -1.22
C ILE A 37 -2.90 5.53 -0.69
N HIS A 38 -1.60 5.74 -0.42
CA HIS A 38 -1.08 6.98 0.11
C HIS A 38 -1.31 8.17 -0.84
N VAL A 39 -1.17 7.93 -2.14
CA VAL A 39 -1.47 8.94 -3.17
C VAL A 39 -2.88 9.53 -2.99
N ALA A 40 -3.88 8.73 -2.60
CA ALA A 40 -5.22 9.24 -2.33
C ALA A 40 -5.25 10.21 -1.13
N ASN A 41 -4.43 9.96 -0.11
CA ASN A 41 -4.31 10.83 1.07
C ASN A 41 -3.60 12.14 0.76
N CYS A 42 -2.58 12.12 -0.11
CA CYS A 42 -1.79 13.29 -0.53
C CYS A 42 -2.58 14.28 -1.40
N ARG A 43 -3.72 13.88 -1.97
CA ARG A 43 -4.56 14.77 -2.80
C ARG A 43 -5.17 15.93 -2.02
N SER A 44 -5.32 15.80 -0.71
CA SER A 44 -5.73 16.91 0.15
C SER A 44 -5.28 16.69 1.57
N GLU A 45 -4.70 17.71 2.17
CA GLU A 45 -4.28 17.69 3.57
C GLU A 45 -5.49 17.79 4.52
N THR A 46 -6.55 18.50 4.13
CA THR A 46 -7.67 18.84 5.03
C THR A 46 -8.97 18.11 4.69
N LYS A 47 -9.17 17.76 3.41
CA LYS A 47 -10.38 17.04 2.98
C LYS A 47 -10.15 15.52 3.07
N SER A 48 -11.20 14.84 3.50
CA SER A 48 -11.28 13.38 3.52
C SER A 48 -11.18 12.83 2.09
N ALA A 49 -10.36 11.80 1.91
CA ALA A 49 -10.18 11.09 0.65
C ALA A 49 -11.49 10.48 0.15
N PHE A 50 -12.38 10.03 1.05
CA PHE A 50 -13.69 9.48 0.71
C PHE A 50 -14.68 10.51 0.13
N ARG A 51 -14.48 11.80 0.42
CA ARG A 51 -15.30 12.88 -0.15
C ARG A 51 -14.80 13.34 -1.52
N MET A 52 -13.59 12.93 -1.92
CA MET A 52 -12.96 13.37 -3.16
C MET A 52 -13.09 12.27 -4.22
N SER A 53 -13.77 12.58 -5.32
CA SER A 53 -13.86 11.66 -6.46
C SER A 53 -12.45 11.28 -6.94
N LEU A 54 -12.17 9.97 -7.02
CA LEU A 54 -10.90 9.43 -7.55
C LEU A 54 -10.68 9.85 -9.02
N PHE A 55 -11.74 10.11 -9.76
CA PHE A 55 -11.71 10.50 -11.18
C PHE A 55 -11.44 11.99 -11.43
N SER A 56 -11.38 12.82 -10.39
CA SER A 56 -11.12 14.25 -10.58
C SER A 56 -9.70 14.57 -11.05
N ASN A 57 -8.74 13.63 -10.91
CA ASN A 57 -7.40 13.75 -11.48
C ASN A 57 -7.04 12.47 -12.24
N PRO A 58 -7.38 12.39 -13.54
CA PRO A 58 -7.16 11.19 -14.35
C PRO A 58 -5.67 10.89 -14.58
N LEU A 59 -4.80 11.90 -14.58
CA LEU A 59 -3.35 11.71 -14.72
C LEU A 59 -2.80 10.94 -13.51
N LEU A 60 -3.19 11.35 -12.30
CA LEU A 60 -2.79 10.70 -11.06
C LEU A 60 -3.35 9.28 -10.98
N LEU A 61 -4.63 9.08 -11.31
CA LEU A 61 -5.23 7.75 -11.36
C LEU A 61 -4.52 6.84 -12.38
N GLY A 62 -4.25 7.36 -13.58
CA GLY A 62 -3.50 6.66 -14.62
C GLY A 62 -2.09 6.27 -14.16
N GLY A 63 -1.40 7.17 -13.44
CA GLY A 63 -0.08 6.89 -12.85
C GLY A 63 -0.10 5.75 -11.83
N VAL A 64 -1.07 5.75 -10.91
CA VAL A 64 -1.24 4.67 -9.92
C VAL A 64 -1.53 3.33 -10.61
N VAL A 65 -2.45 3.32 -11.58
CA VAL A 65 -2.79 2.11 -12.34
C VAL A 65 -1.59 1.60 -13.13
N LEU A 66 -0.87 2.49 -13.83
CA LEU A 66 0.32 2.13 -14.59
C LEU A 66 1.43 1.58 -13.68
N ALA A 67 1.70 2.23 -12.54
CA ALA A 67 2.67 1.75 -11.57
C ALA A 67 2.32 0.36 -11.04
N GLN A 68 1.04 0.11 -10.74
CA GLN A 68 0.57 -1.20 -10.28
C GLN A 68 0.71 -2.28 -11.35
N ILE A 69 0.38 -1.96 -12.62
CA ILE A 69 0.55 -2.87 -13.76
C ILE A 69 2.02 -3.20 -13.96
N LEU A 70 2.90 -2.21 -13.92
CA LEU A 70 4.34 -2.42 -14.05
C LEU A 70 4.87 -3.30 -12.92
N HIS A 71 4.42 -3.10 -11.68
CA HIS A 71 4.80 -3.95 -10.57
C HIS A 71 4.34 -5.40 -10.75
N ILE A 72 3.09 -5.62 -11.18
CA ILE A 72 2.57 -6.95 -11.52
C ILE A 72 3.41 -7.56 -12.64
N ALA A 73 3.72 -6.82 -13.70
CA ALA A 73 4.56 -7.31 -14.79
C ALA A 73 5.92 -7.78 -14.27
N MET A 74 6.55 -7.05 -13.35
CA MET A 74 7.82 -7.47 -12.76
C MET A 74 7.72 -8.72 -11.88
N LEU A 75 6.58 -8.97 -11.24
CA LEU A 75 6.35 -10.19 -10.44
C LEU A 75 6.21 -11.46 -11.28
N TYR A 76 5.69 -11.35 -12.52
CA TYR A 76 5.39 -12.52 -13.38
C TYR A 76 6.34 -12.68 -14.57
N LEU A 77 7.06 -11.64 -14.98
CA LEU A 77 8.05 -11.75 -16.06
C LEU A 77 9.39 -12.25 -15.53
N PRO A 78 10.04 -13.21 -16.21
CA PRO A 78 11.33 -13.75 -15.76
C PRO A 78 12.43 -12.67 -15.70
N PHE A 79 12.37 -11.67 -16.57
CA PHE A 79 13.25 -10.50 -16.51
C PHE A 79 13.09 -9.73 -15.20
N GLY A 80 11.85 -9.45 -14.79
CA GLY A 80 11.55 -8.73 -13.55
C GLY A 80 11.94 -9.53 -12.31
N GLN A 81 11.63 -10.83 -12.29
CA GLN A 81 12.00 -11.75 -11.21
C GLN A 81 13.51 -11.81 -11.00
N THR A 82 14.29 -11.86 -12.08
CA THR A 82 15.75 -11.88 -12.00
C THR A 82 16.32 -10.53 -11.54
N LEU A 83 15.80 -9.42 -12.10
CA LEU A 83 16.30 -8.08 -11.82
C LEU A 83 15.97 -7.61 -10.39
N LEU A 84 14.72 -7.79 -9.97
CA LEU A 84 14.21 -7.30 -8.69
C LEU A 84 14.22 -8.36 -7.58
N GLN A 85 14.63 -9.60 -7.91
CA GLN A 85 14.61 -10.73 -6.97
C GLN A 85 13.20 -10.92 -6.39
N THR A 86 12.22 -11.08 -7.29
CA THR A 86 10.80 -11.20 -6.94
C THR A 86 10.22 -12.54 -7.40
N ALA A 87 9.10 -12.94 -6.80
CA ALA A 87 8.39 -14.16 -7.15
C ALA A 87 6.87 -13.93 -7.28
N PRO A 88 6.14 -14.78 -8.02
CA PRO A 88 4.69 -14.70 -8.11
C PRO A 88 4.04 -14.81 -6.73
N ILE A 89 3.03 -13.97 -6.48
CA ILE A 89 2.31 -13.92 -5.21
C ILE A 89 0.92 -14.54 -5.40
N SER A 90 0.49 -15.37 -4.46
CA SER A 90 -0.86 -15.94 -4.47
C SER A 90 -1.93 -14.88 -4.23
N LEU A 91 -3.15 -15.13 -4.73
CA LEU A 91 -4.28 -14.21 -4.55
C LEU A 91 -4.65 -14.00 -3.07
N SER A 92 -4.47 -15.03 -2.23
CA SER A 92 -4.70 -14.95 -0.78
C SER A 92 -3.80 -13.92 -0.10
N HIS A 93 -2.50 -13.95 -0.41
CA HIS A 93 -1.55 -12.97 0.12
C HIS A 93 -1.88 -11.57 -0.41
N TRP A 94 -2.25 -11.44 -1.69
CA TRP A 94 -2.70 -10.17 -2.26
C TRP A 94 -3.83 -9.50 -1.44
N LEU A 95 -4.87 -10.26 -1.10
CA LEU A 95 -6.00 -9.75 -0.31
C LEU A 95 -5.58 -9.37 1.11
N LEU A 96 -4.73 -10.18 1.75
CA LEU A 96 -4.19 -9.88 3.07
C LEU A 96 -3.39 -8.56 3.06
N LEU A 97 -2.47 -8.41 2.11
CA LEU A 97 -1.63 -7.23 1.98
C LEU A 97 -2.46 -5.98 1.66
N LEU A 98 -3.50 -6.11 0.82
CA LEU A 98 -4.44 -5.02 0.55
C LEU A 98 -5.20 -4.59 1.81
N GLY A 99 -5.64 -5.55 2.63
CA GLY A 99 -6.25 -5.29 3.93
C GLY A 99 -5.32 -4.53 4.88
N LEU A 100 -4.05 -4.93 4.96
CA LEU A 100 -3.03 -4.22 5.72
C LEU A 100 -2.76 -2.83 5.15
N ALA A 101 -2.75 -2.68 3.83
CA ALA A 101 -2.50 -1.40 3.18
C ALA A 101 -3.61 -0.37 3.48
N LEU A 102 -4.87 -0.82 3.59
CA LEU A 102 -6.01 0.02 3.99
C LEU A 102 -5.89 0.59 5.40
N SER A 103 -5.08 -0.01 6.30
CA SER A 103 -4.81 0.55 7.63
C SER A 103 -4.20 1.95 7.56
N LEU A 104 -3.43 2.24 6.51
CA LEU A 104 -2.89 3.58 6.26
C LEU A 104 -3.99 4.59 5.98
N LEU A 105 -4.95 4.24 5.12
CA LEU A 105 -6.07 5.10 4.79
C LEU A 105 -6.88 5.41 6.05
N ALA A 106 -7.16 4.39 6.87
CA ALA A 106 -7.84 4.56 8.14
C ALA A 106 -7.06 5.51 9.08
N ALA A 107 -5.74 5.32 9.23
CA ALA A 107 -4.90 6.16 10.08
C ALA A 107 -4.91 7.64 9.64
N MET A 108 -4.79 7.90 8.33
CA MET A 108 -4.80 9.25 7.77
C MET A 108 -6.16 9.93 7.91
N GLU A 109 -7.25 9.18 7.70
CA GLU A 109 -8.60 9.71 7.86
C GLU A 109 -8.91 10.04 9.33
N LEU A 110 -8.47 9.19 10.27
CA LEU A 110 -8.55 9.50 11.71
C LEU A 110 -7.77 10.77 12.04
N HIS A 111 -6.57 10.94 11.49
CA HIS A 111 -5.78 12.16 11.68
C HIS A 111 -6.53 13.41 11.18
N LYS A 112 -7.04 13.39 9.94
CA LYS A 112 -7.81 14.50 9.37
C LYS A 112 -9.08 14.82 10.17
N LEU A 113 -9.78 13.80 10.66
CA LEU A 113 -10.97 13.97 11.50
C LEU A 113 -10.63 14.66 12.82
N THR A 114 -9.55 14.28 13.49
CA THR A 114 -9.12 14.92 14.74
C THR A 114 -8.66 16.36 14.50
N TRP A 115 -7.95 16.63 13.41
CA TRP A 115 -7.54 17.98 13.02
C TRP A 115 -8.75 18.91 12.80
N LYS A 116 -9.73 18.46 12.00
CA LYS A 116 -10.96 19.22 11.75
C LYS A 116 -11.75 19.51 13.02
N ARG A 117 -11.82 18.53 13.94
CA ARG A 117 -12.50 18.71 15.25
C ARG A 117 -11.79 19.72 16.15
N ARG A 118 -10.46 19.85 16.07
CA ARG A 118 -9.68 20.84 16.82
C ARG A 118 -9.88 22.26 16.29
N GLN A 119 -9.86 22.44 14.97
CA GLN A 119 -10.07 23.76 14.36
C GLN A 119 -11.51 24.27 14.48
N SER A 120 -12.52 23.38 14.52
CA SER A 120 -13.92 23.79 14.71
C SER A 120 -14.26 24.25 16.14
N LYS A 121 -13.34 24.04 17.10
CA LYS A 121 -13.52 24.43 18.51
C LYS A 121 -12.72 25.68 18.90
N ALA A 122 -11.91 26.23 17.99
CA ALA A 122 -11.22 27.51 18.12
C ALA A 122 -12.02 28.59 17.39
#